data_AF-A2EE16-F1
#
_entry.id   AF-A2EE16-F1
#
_cell.length_a   1.000
_cell.length_b   1.000
_cell.length_c   1.000
_cell.angle_alpha   90.00
_cell.angle_beta   90.00
_cell.angle_gamma   90.00
#
_symmetry.space_group_name_H-M   'P 1'
#
loop_
_entity.id
_entity.type
_entity.pdbx_description
1 polymer ?
#
loop_
_entity_poly.entity_id
_entity_poly.type
_entity_poly.pdbx_seq_one_letter_code
_entity_poly.pdbx_strand_id
1 'polypeptide(L)'
;MIGEYDYVILSPFHLNEQTQRLDAILKLKSNINYTISAFRTYINAGVTLANSMSNIATKFLECGSFSKDPTISNISNCISYFKSAFDSHFSSVEQNVIDPLQRFIENDITNCEKHYKEFSSKKSAYFAALDRIMTSKNVDQKILNQLKSHKQEAAISNYEFQRALEIVEKKNSYELTATVCIFTIS
;
A
#
# COMPACT_ATOMS: atom_id res chain seq x y z
N MET A 1 1.75 24.23 18.15
CA MET A 1 3.02 24.33 17.40
C MET A 1 3.95 23.28 17.97
N ILE A 2 4.04 22.12 17.31
CA ILE A 2 5.03 21.10 17.64
C ILE A 2 6.28 21.52 16.86
N GLY A 3 7.27 22.05 17.57
CA GLY A 3 8.42 22.72 16.99
C GLY A 3 9.52 21.75 16.57
N GLU A 4 10.39 22.21 15.67
CA GLU A 4 11.59 21.53 15.12
C GLU A 4 12.57 20.92 16.15
N TYR A 5 12.30 21.07 17.45
CA TYR A 5 13.13 20.55 18.54
C TYR A 5 12.77 19.13 18.99
N ASP A 6 11.55 18.64 18.75
CA ASP A 6 11.15 17.29 19.18
C ASP A 6 11.78 16.17 18.34
N TYR A 7 12.23 16.47 17.11
CA TYR A 7 12.89 15.51 16.21
C TYR A 7 14.22 14.97 16.74
N VAL A 8 14.86 15.72 17.64
CA VAL A 8 16.17 15.39 18.25
C VAL A 8 16.01 14.57 19.53
N ILE A 9 14.81 14.53 20.11
CA ILE A 9 14.56 13.92 21.41
C ILE A 9 14.01 12.51 21.19
N LEU A 10 14.89 11.50 21.31
CA LEU A 10 14.54 10.08 21.37
C LEU A 10 13.86 9.72 22.71
N SER A 11 12.86 10.50 23.12
CA SER A 11 12.11 10.26 24.35
C SER A 11 11.28 8.99 24.23
N PRO A 12 11.03 8.27 25.34
CA PRO A 12 10.14 7.11 25.33
C PRO A 12 8.75 7.41 24.76
N PHE A 13 8.22 8.62 25.03
CA PHE A 13 6.92 9.06 24.50
C PHE A 13 6.94 9.16 22.97
N HIS A 14 7.94 9.86 22.43
CA HIS A 14 8.13 10.03 20.99
C HIS A 14 8.31 8.68 20.28
N LEU A 15 9.16 7.81 20.83
CA LEU A 15 9.40 6.48 20.27
C LEU A 15 8.13 5.60 20.28
N ASN A 16 7.33 5.71 21.33
CA ASN A 16 6.07 5.00 21.43
C ASN A 16 5.05 5.51 20.40
N GLU A 17 4.90 6.83 20.25
CA GLU A 17 4.02 7.43 19.24
C GLU A 17 4.38 6.96 17.83
N GLN A 18 5.67 6.99 17.48
CA GLN A 18 6.14 6.52 16.18
C GLN A 18 5.87 5.04 15.91
N THR A 19 6.00 4.21 16.95
CA THR A 19 5.72 2.78 16.84
C THR A 19 4.23 2.56 16.58
N GLN A 20 3.36 3.28 17.29
CA GLN A 20 1.90 3.21 17.07
C GLN A 20 1.52 3.67 15.66
N ARG A 21 2.14 4.74 15.16
CA ARG A 21 1.91 5.23 13.78
C ARG A 21 2.36 4.20 12.74
N LEU A 22 3.50 3.54 12.95
CA LEU A 22 3.95 2.45 12.09
C LEU A 22 2.98 1.27 12.10
N ASP A 23 2.51 0.84 13.27
CA ASP A 23 1.55 -0.26 13.40
C ASP A 23 0.25 0.04 12.63
N ALA A 24 -0.23 1.28 12.69
CA ALA A 24 -1.37 1.73 11.92
C ALA A 24 -1.12 1.62 10.40
N ILE A 25 0.06 2.01 9.93
CA ILE A 25 0.45 1.88 8.51
C ILE A 25 0.59 0.42 8.08
N LEU A 26 1.12 -0.45 8.93
CA LEU A 26 1.21 -1.89 8.64
C LEU A 26 -0.17 -2.54 8.57
N LYS A 27 -1.09 -2.11 9.44
CA LYS A 27 -2.50 -2.51 9.36
C LYS A 27 -3.16 -2.00 8.08
N LEU A 28 -2.90 -0.76 7.68
CA LEU A 28 -3.35 -0.20 6.41
C LEU A 28 -2.83 -1.05 5.22
N LYS A 29 -1.55 -1.42 5.20
CA LYS A 29 -0.97 -2.31 4.18
C LYS A 29 -1.71 -3.64 4.09
N SER A 30 -2.04 -4.25 5.24
CA SER A 30 -2.80 -5.50 5.28
C SER A 30 -4.20 -5.32 4.69
N ASN A 31 -4.90 -4.24 5.06
CA ASN A 31 -6.22 -3.93 4.53
C ASN A 31 -6.19 -3.69 3.01
N ILE A 32 -5.22 -2.93 2.50
CA ILE A 32 -5.08 -2.67 1.06
C ILE A 32 -4.83 -3.98 0.31
N ASN A 33 -3.94 -4.84 0.80
CA ASN A 33 -3.71 -6.15 0.18
C ASN A 33 -4.98 -7.02 0.14
N TYR A 34 -5.76 -7.00 1.22
CA TYR A 34 -7.05 -7.68 1.25
C TYR A 34 -8.01 -7.10 0.20
N THR A 35 -8.11 -5.78 0.08
CA THR A 35 -8.92 -5.10 -0.94
C THR A 35 -8.49 -5.46 -2.36
N ILE A 36 -7.19 -5.44 -2.66
CA ILE A 36 -6.66 -5.88 -3.96
C ILE A 36 -7.07 -7.32 -4.27
N SER A 37 -6.91 -8.22 -3.29
CA SER A 37 -7.30 -9.62 -3.44
C SER A 37 -8.79 -9.77 -3.74
N ALA A 38 -9.65 -9.02 -3.02
CA ALA A 38 -11.09 -9.03 -3.23
C ALA A 38 -11.47 -8.56 -4.65
N PHE A 39 -10.88 -7.47 -5.15
CA PHE A 39 -11.12 -7.01 -6.52
C PHE A 39 -10.65 -8.01 -7.57
N ARG A 40 -9.50 -8.67 -7.37
CA ARG A 40 -9.04 -9.73 -8.27
C ARG A 40 -9.98 -10.93 -8.27
N THR A 41 -10.51 -11.34 -7.11
CA THR A 41 -11.54 -12.38 -7.04
C THR A 41 -12.81 -11.98 -7.79
N TYR A 42 -13.25 -10.73 -7.62
CA TYR A 42 -14.39 -10.15 -8.34
C TYR A 42 -14.18 -10.21 -9.86
N ILE A 43 -13.03 -9.73 -10.36
CA ILE A 43 -12.67 -9.76 -11.78
C ILE A 43 -12.66 -11.19 -12.30
N ASN A 44 -12.00 -12.13 -11.61
CA ASN A 44 -11.91 -13.53 -12.03
C ASN A 44 -13.28 -14.20 -12.14
N ALA A 45 -14.17 -13.98 -11.16
CA ALA A 45 -15.53 -14.49 -11.20
C ALA A 45 -16.31 -13.89 -12.38
N GLY A 46 -16.17 -12.58 -12.60
CA GLY A 46 -16.81 -11.87 -13.68
C GLY A 46 -16.33 -12.29 -15.08
N VAL A 47 -15.02 -12.48 -15.28
CA VAL A 47 -14.44 -13.03 -16.51
C VAL A 47 -14.97 -14.45 -16.78
N THR A 48 -15.07 -15.28 -15.73
CA THR A 48 -15.62 -16.64 -15.84
C THR A 48 -17.08 -16.61 -16.31
N LEU A 49 -17.89 -15.70 -15.75
CA LEU A 49 -19.28 -15.49 -16.15
C LEU A 49 -19.36 -15.01 -17.61
N ALA A 50 -18.59 -13.99 -17.99
CA ALA A 50 -18.59 -13.44 -19.34
C ALA A 50 -18.19 -14.47 -20.39
N ASN A 51 -17.19 -15.32 -20.09
CA ASN A 51 -16.78 -16.41 -20.96
C ASN A 51 -17.84 -17.50 -21.07
N SER A 52 -18.51 -17.85 -19.97
CA SER A 52 -19.60 -18.83 -19.98
C SER A 52 -20.77 -18.35 -20.84
N MET A 53 -21.15 -17.07 -20.71
CA MET A 53 -22.17 -16.45 -21.56
C MET A 53 -21.75 -16.47 -23.03
N SER A 54 -20.51 -16.08 -23.33
CA SER A 54 -19.97 -16.12 -24.69
C SER A 54 -20.01 -17.53 -25.29
N ASN A 55 -19.71 -18.56 -24.50
CA ASN A 55 -19.80 -19.95 -24.95
C ASN A 55 -21.23 -20.35 -25.29
N ILE A 56 -22.22 -19.91 -24.50
CA ILE A 56 -23.65 -20.12 -24.78
C ILE A 56 -24.04 -19.45 -26.10
N ALA A 57 -23.61 -18.20 -26.32
CA ALA A 57 -23.86 -17.48 -27.57
C ALA A 57 -23.30 -18.24 -28.79
N THR A 58 -22.06 -18.72 -28.71
CA THR A 58 -21.44 -19.53 -29.76
C THR A 58 -22.25 -20.80 -30.03
N LYS A 59 -22.71 -21.50 -28.98
CA LYS A 59 -23.52 -22.73 -29.12
C LYS A 59 -24.86 -22.48 -29.81
N PHE A 60 -25.49 -21.32 -29.60
CA PHE A 60 -26.70 -20.98 -30.35
C PHE A 60 -26.42 -20.76 -31.84
N LEU A 61 -25.31 -20.09 -32.18
CA LEU A 61 -24.92 -19.86 -33.57
C LEU A 61 -24.49 -21.14 -34.30
N GLU A 62 -23.91 -22.10 -33.59
CA GLU A 62 -23.53 -23.43 -34.12
C GLU A 62 -24.75 -24.33 -34.41
N CYS A 63 -25.93 -24.01 -33.89
CA CYS A 63 -27.13 -24.79 -34.12
C CYS A 63 -27.64 -24.54 -35.54
N GLY A 64 -27.28 -25.41 -36.49
CA GLY A 64 -27.43 -25.20 -37.93
C GLY A 64 -28.80 -24.69 -38.39
N SER A 65 -29.89 -25.26 -37.85
CA SER A 65 -31.27 -24.88 -38.18
C SER A 65 -31.65 -23.46 -37.71
N PHE A 66 -30.95 -22.92 -36.73
CA PHE A 66 -31.23 -21.64 -36.09
C PHE A 66 -30.13 -20.59 -36.32
N SER A 67 -29.04 -20.96 -37.00
CA SER A 67 -27.91 -20.07 -37.31
C SER A 67 -28.30 -18.84 -38.15
N LYS A 68 -29.39 -18.92 -38.92
CA LYS A 68 -29.97 -17.82 -39.71
C LYS A 68 -31.17 -17.16 -39.04
N ASP A 69 -31.55 -17.60 -37.83
CA ASP A 69 -32.67 -17.02 -37.10
C ASP A 69 -32.28 -15.63 -36.54
N PRO A 70 -33.00 -14.56 -36.90
CA PRO A 70 -32.68 -13.21 -36.44
C PRO A 70 -32.71 -13.07 -34.91
N THR A 71 -33.59 -13.79 -34.22
CA THR A 71 -33.71 -13.80 -32.76
C THR A 71 -32.45 -14.35 -32.12
N ILE A 72 -31.93 -15.46 -32.65
CA ILE A 72 -30.69 -16.08 -32.17
C ILE A 72 -29.48 -15.17 -32.42
N SER A 73 -29.42 -14.54 -33.60
CA SER A 73 -28.36 -13.57 -33.90
C SER A 73 -28.39 -12.37 -32.94
N ASN A 74 -29.58 -11.88 -32.58
CA ASN A 74 -29.75 -10.79 -31.63
C ASN A 74 -29.30 -11.18 -30.21
N ILE A 75 -29.64 -12.39 -29.75
CA ILE A 75 -29.18 -12.90 -28.45
C ILE A 75 -27.66 -12.97 -28.40
N SER A 76 -27.02 -13.49 -29.47
CA SER A 76 -25.57 -13.57 -29.56
C SER A 76 -24.92 -12.17 -29.50
N ASN A 77 -25.45 -11.21 -30.27
CA ASN A 77 -24.99 -9.82 -30.24
C ASN A 77 -25.11 -9.19 -28.84
N CYS A 78 -26.24 -9.39 -28.15
CA CYS A 78 -26.44 -8.92 -26.78
C CYS A 78 -25.38 -9.49 -25.81
N ILE A 79 -25.06 -10.78 -25.95
CA ILE A 79 -24.03 -11.43 -25.14
C ILE A 79 -22.62 -10.88 -25.46
N SER A 80 -22.32 -10.59 -26.73
CA SER A 80 -21.07 -9.95 -27.11
C SER A 80 -20.94 -8.55 -26.51
N TYR A 81 -22.01 -7.74 -26.53
CA TYR A 81 -22.02 -6.44 -25.86
C TYR A 81 -21.83 -6.56 -24.35
N PHE A 82 -22.52 -7.50 -23.71
CA PHE A 82 -22.33 -7.83 -22.30
C PHE A 82 -20.86 -8.14 -21.99
N LYS A 83 -20.24 -9.06 -22.75
CA LYS A 83 -18.84 -9.44 -22.55
C LYS A 83 -17.91 -8.23 -22.71
N SER A 84 -18.07 -7.45 -23.77
CA SER A 84 -17.25 -6.26 -24.02
C SER A 84 -17.37 -5.23 -22.91
N ALA A 85 -18.58 -5.01 -22.37
CA ALA A 85 -18.80 -4.09 -21.27
C ALA A 85 -18.09 -4.55 -19.98
N PHE A 86 -18.19 -5.84 -19.65
CA PHE A 86 -17.51 -6.42 -18.50
C PHE A 86 -15.99 -6.43 -18.66
N ASP A 87 -15.46 -6.83 -19.82
CA ASP A 87 -14.02 -6.81 -20.10
C ASP A 87 -13.44 -5.38 -19.97
N SER A 88 -14.19 -4.37 -20.44
CA SER A 88 -13.84 -2.96 -20.26
C SER A 88 -13.88 -2.52 -18.79
N HIS A 89 -14.92 -2.90 -18.06
CA HIS A 89 -15.04 -2.59 -16.63
C HIS A 89 -13.91 -3.21 -15.81
N PHE A 90 -13.59 -4.49 -16.01
CA PHE A 90 -12.52 -5.17 -15.29
C PHE A 90 -11.15 -4.56 -15.57
N SER A 91 -10.89 -4.20 -16.84
CA SER A 91 -9.67 -3.49 -17.22
C SER A 91 -9.58 -2.14 -16.49
N SER A 92 -10.70 -1.43 -16.37
CA SER A 92 -10.79 -0.17 -15.65
C SER A 92 -10.53 -0.33 -14.15
N VAL A 93 -11.07 -1.39 -13.53
CA VAL A 93 -10.82 -1.70 -12.10
C VAL A 93 -9.35 -2.03 -11.85
N GLU A 94 -8.69 -2.80 -12.72
CA GLU A 94 -7.25 -3.06 -12.60
C GLU A 94 -6.45 -1.75 -12.64
N GLN A 95 -6.65 -0.95 -13.69
CA GLN A 95 -5.84 0.25 -13.94
C GLN A 95 -6.07 1.38 -12.93
N ASN A 96 -7.30 1.52 -12.46
CA ASN A 96 -7.69 2.68 -11.65
C ASN A 96 -7.91 2.37 -10.18
N VAL A 97 -7.97 1.10 -9.78
CA VAL A 97 -8.13 0.71 -8.38
C VAL A 97 -6.96 -0.16 -7.92
N ILE A 98 -6.71 -1.28 -8.58
CA ILE A 98 -5.67 -2.24 -8.14
C ILE A 98 -4.28 -1.65 -8.32
N ASP A 99 -3.94 -1.15 -9.51
CA ASP A 99 -2.60 -0.63 -9.81
C ASP A 99 -2.18 0.57 -8.94
N PRO A 100 -3.03 1.57 -8.67
CA PRO A 100 -2.68 2.64 -7.73
C PRO A 100 -2.47 2.15 -6.30
N LEU A 101 -3.33 1.24 -5.81
CA LEU A 101 -3.18 0.65 -4.48
C LEU A 101 -1.89 -0.15 -4.34
N GLN A 102 -1.53 -0.92 -5.37
CA GLN A 102 -0.30 -1.71 -5.39
C GLN A 102 0.93 -0.79 -5.44
N ARG A 103 0.92 0.25 -6.29
CA ARG A 103 1.98 1.26 -6.34
C ARG A 103 2.16 2.01 -5.02
N PHE A 104 1.08 2.30 -4.30
CA PHE A 104 1.14 2.93 -2.98
C PHE A 104 1.85 2.03 -1.94
N ILE A 105 1.55 0.73 -1.94
CA ILE A 105 2.26 -0.23 -1.09
C ILE A 105 3.75 -0.30 -1.44
N GLU A 106 4.06 -0.47 -2.72
CA GLU A 106 5.42 -0.74 -3.20
C GLU A 106 6.33 0.48 -3.06
N ASN A 107 5.82 1.69 -3.31
CA ASN A 107 6.62 2.90 -3.30
C ASN A 107 6.61 3.61 -1.95
N ASP A 108 5.44 3.76 -1.32
CA ASP A 108 5.29 4.63 -0.15
C ASP A 108 5.42 3.83 1.15
N ILE A 109 4.60 2.79 1.33
CA ILE A 109 4.63 2.00 2.57
C ILE A 109 5.97 1.25 2.72
N THR A 110 6.44 0.62 1.65
CA THR A 110 7.71 -0.13 1.68
C THR A 110 8.91 0.79 1.94
N ASN A 111 8.89 2.01 1.39
CA ASN A 111 9.93 3.00 1.70
C ASN A 111 9.88 3.46 3.17
N CYS A 112 8.67 3.66 3.71
CA CYS A 112 8.49 3.95 5.14
C CYS A 112 9.06 2.82 6.04
N GLU A 113 8.79 1.55 5.71
CA GLU A 113 9.36 0.40 6.41
C GLU A 113 10.89 0.36 6.34
N LYS A 114 11.48 0.78 5.20
CA LYS A 114 12.93 0.89 5.04
C LYS A 114 13.52 1.94 5.98
N HIS A 115 12.95 3.15 6.00
CA HIS A 115 13.41 4.21 6.91
C HIS A 115 13.24 3.80 8.38
N TYR A 116 12.17 3.09 8.73
CA TYR A 116 12.02 2.53 10.08
C TYR A 116 13.14 1.55 10.44
N LYS A 117 13.49 0.62 9.55
CA LYS A 117 14.57 -0.36 9.78
C LYS A 117 15.91 0.35 10.01
N GLU A 118 16.20 1.35 9.19
CA GLU A 118 17.42 2.16 9.32
C GLU A 118 17.43 2.92 10.65
N PHE A 119 16.35 3.65 10.97
CA PHE A 119 16.19 4.33 12.24
C PHE A 119 16.35 3.38 13.43
N SER A 120 15.70 2.22 13.42
CA SER A 120 15.79 1.23 14.50
C SER A 120 17.22 0.74 14.71
N SER A 121 17.98 0.54 13.63
CA SER A 121 19.40 0.18 13.70
C SER A 121 20.24 1.30 14.34
N LYS A 122 20.10 2.54 13.87
CA LYS A 122 20.84 3.71 14.39
C LYS A 122 20.48 4.03 15.84
N LYS A 123 19.20 3.93 16.19
CA LYS A 123 18.68 4.04 17.56
C LYS A 123 19.32 3.01 18.48
N SER A 124 19.40 1.75 18.05
CA SER A 124 20.00 0.67 18.84
C SER A 124 21.51 0.92 19.05
N ALA A 125 22.22 1.40 18.04
CA ALA A 125 23.63 1.77 18.16
C ALA A 125 23.86 2.92 19.15
N TYR A 126 22.98 3.94 19.13
CA TYR A 126 23.02 5.05 20.09
C TYR A 126 22.80 4.56 21.53
N PHE A 127 21.76 3.76 21.79
CA PHE A 127 21.50 3.26 23.14
C PHE A 127 22.62 2.32 23.64
N ALA A 128 23.16 1.47 22.77
CA ALA A 128 24.32 0.65 23.13
C ALA A 128 25.56 1.49 23.50
N ALA A 129 25.78 2.62 22.83
CA ALA A 129 26.86 3.55 23.18
C ALA A 129 26.59 4.30 24.49
N LEU A 130 25.32 4.65 24.75
CA LEU A 130 24.89 5.26 26.00
C LEU A 130 25.09 4.31 27.20
N ASP A 131 24.69 3.05 27.05
CA ASP A 131 24.88 2.01 28.07
C ASP A 131 26.36 1.77 28.40
N ARG A 132 27.24 1.79 27.38
CA ARG A 132 28.69 1.71 27.59
C ARG A 132 29.23 2.87 28.42
N ILE A 133 28.69 4.08 28.26
CA ILE A 133 29.10 5.23 29.07
C ILE A 133 28.60 5.07 30.51
N MET A 134 27.34 4.66 30.70
CA MET A 134 26.76 4.47 32.03
C MET A 134 27.45 3.37 32.84
N THR A 135 28.02 2.37 32.16
CA THR A 135 28.70 1.23 32.80
C THR A 135 30.23 1.35 32.84
N SER A 136 30.83 2.31 32.12
CA SER A 136 32.28 2.47 32.10
C SER A 136 32.79 3.17 33.36
N LYS A 137 33.88 2.64 33.92
CA LYS A 137 34.59 3.26 35.06
C LYS A 137 35.43 4.46 34.64
N ASN A 138 35.86 4.52 33.38
CA ASN A 138 36.66 5.60 32.79
C ASN A 138 36.07 5.98 31.44
N VAL A 139 35.45 7.15 31.36
CA VAL A 139 34.91 7.69 30.10
C VAL A 139 35.97 8.54 29.46
N ASP A 140 36.47 8.11 28.29
CA ASP A 140 37.44 8.88 27.50
C ASP A 140 36.75 9.71 26.40
N GLN A 141 37.53 10.61 25.79
CA GLN A 141 37.04 11.47 24.72
C GLN A 141 36.57 10.68 23.48
N LYS A 142 37.14 9.49 23.23
CA LYS A 142 36.80 8.66 22.08
C LYS A 142 35.40 8.08 22.23
N ILE A 143 35.05 7.59 23.41
CA ILE A 143 33.72 7.08 23.76
C ILE A 143 32.68 8.21 23.67
N LEU A 144 33.00 9.41 24.17
CA LEU A 144 32.13 10.58 24.07
C LEU A 144 31.89 11.00 22.61
N ASN A 145 32.93 11.01 21.78
CA ASN A 145 32.80 11.33 20.35
C ASN A 145 31.95 10.29 19.61
N GLN A 146 32.10 9.01 19.95
CA GLN A 146 31.29 7.94 19.37
C GLN A 146 29.80 8.07 19.76
N LEU A 147 29.49 8.41 21.02
CA LEU A 147 28.12 8.70 21.44
C LEU A 147 27.51 9.86 20.64
N LYS A 148 28.25 10.96 20.47
CA LYS A 148 27.79 12.12 19.70
C LYS A 148 27.46 11.75 18.25
N SER A 149 28.33 10.98 17.60
CA SER A 149 28.11 10.50 16.22
C SER A 149 26.82 9.66 16.13
N HIS A 150 26.68 8.64 16.99
CA HIS A 150 25.51 7.77 16.97
C HIS A 150 24.21 8.52 17.31
N LYS A 151 24.28 9.50 18.22
CA LYS A 151 23.13 10.37 18.53
C LYS A 151 22.70 11.16 17.30
N GLN A 152 23.64 11.73 16.56
CA GLN A 152 23.35 12.52 15.36
C GLN A 152 22.77 11.64 14.25
N GLU A 153 23.35 10.46 14.00
CA GLU A 153 22.83 9.51 13.02
C GLU A 153 21.42 9.01 13.37
N ALA A 154 21.17 8.72 14.65
CA ALA A 154 19.85 8.33 15.12
C ALA A 154 18.83 9.46 14.96
N ALA A 155 19.21 10.72 15.21
CA ALA A 155 18.34 11.88 15.03
C ALA A 155 18.01 12.14 13.55
N ILE A 156 18.99 12.03 12.65
CA ILE A 156 18.77 12.20 11.21
C ILE A 156 17.83 11.12 10.66
N SER A 157 18.13 9.85 10.95
CA SER A 157 17.28 8.73 10.51
C SER A 157 15.87 8.77 11.13
N ASN A 158 15.74 9.27 12.36
CA ASN A 158 14.44 9.53 13.00
C ASN A 158 13.62 10.56 12.20
N TYR A 159 14.24 11.67 11.79
CA TYR A 159 13.58 12.69 11.00
C TYR A 159 13.12 12.15 9.65
N GLU A 160 13.98 11.42 8.94
CA GLU A 160 13.63 10.80 7.66
C GLU A 160 12.46 9.81 7.80
N PHE A 161 12.48 8.99 8.84
CA PHE A 161 11.39 8.07 9.13
C PHE A 161 10.06 8.81 9.41
N GLN A 162 10.08 9.89 10.19
CA GLN A 162 8.88 10.70 10.42
C GLN A 162 8.33 11.31 9.14
N ARG A 163 9.22 11.82 8.28
CA ARG A 163 8.80 12.36 6.98
C ARG A 163 8.16 11.27 6.12
N ALA A 164 8.69 10.06 6.15
CA ALA A 164 8.09 8.93 5.46
C ALA A 164 6.69 8.57 6.04
N LEU A 165 6.53 8.55 7.37
CA LEU A 165 5.23 8.35 8.02
C LEU A 165 4.21 9.40 7.56
N GLU A 166 4.56 10.69 7.63
CA GLU A 166 3.68 11.79 7.24
C GLU A 166 3.25 11.72 5.78
N ILE A 167 4.15 11.31 4.88
CA ILE A 167 3.83 11.15 3.46
C ILE A 167 2.77 10.06 3.27
N VAL A 168 2.96 8.89 3.90
CA VAL A 168 2.01 7.78 3.83
C VAL A 168 0.65 8.19 4.39
N GLU A 169 0.63 8.85 5.56
CA GLU A 169 -0.60 9.31 6.21
C GLU A 169 -1.37 10.32 5.34
N LYS A 170 -0.68 11.31 4.77
CA LYS A 170 -1.30 12.30 3.88
C LYS A 170 -1.87 11.65 2.63
N LYS A 171 -1.09 10.81 1.95
CA LYS A 171 -1.54 10.11 0.74
C LYS A 171 -2.74 9.20 1.02
N ASN A 172 -2.75 8.52 2.16
CA ASN A 172 -3.90 7.73 2.58
C ASN A 172 -5.17 8.59 2.71
N SER A 173 -5.09 9.76 3.35
CA SER A 173 -6.24 10.65 3.56
C SER A 173 -6.81 11.28 2.29
N TYR A 174 -5.98 11.52 1.26
CA TYR A 174 -6.40 12.25 0.07
C TYR A 174 -6.50 11.37 -1.18
N GLU A 175 -5.49 10.54 -1.44
CA GLU A 175 -5.35 9.83 -2.72
C GLU A 175 -6.11 8.50 -2.70
N LEU A 176 -6.04 7.74 -1.60
CA LEU A 176 -6.72 6.45 -1.51
C LEU A 176 -8.23 6.58 -1.36
N THR A 177 -8.69 7.53 -0.54
CA THR A 177 -10.13 7.83 -0.42
C THR A 177 -10.71 8.27 -1.77
N ALA A 178 -10.01 9.13 -2.51
CA ALA A 178 -10.45 9.52 -3.85
C ALA A 178 -10.51 8.33 -4.82
N THR A 179 -9.48 7.47 -4.82
CA THR A 179 -9.40 6.31 -5.72
C THR A 179 -10.58 5.33 -5.53
N VAL A 180 -10.99 5.09 -4.28
CA VAL A 180 -12.10 4.17 -3.99
C VAL A 180 -13.46 4.85 -4.18
N CYS A 181 -13.63 6.10 -3.75
CA CYS A 181 -14.93 6.79 -3.80
C CYS A 181 -15.34 7.20 -5.22
N ILE A 182 -14.39 7.53 -6.11
CA ILE A 182 -14.70 7.90 -7.49
C ILE A 182 -15.29 6.72 -8.28
N PHE A 183 -14.86 5.49 -7.98
CA PHE A 183 -15.36 4.27 -8.64
C PHE A 183 -16.76 3.82 -8.20
N THR A 184 -17.27 4.36 -7.09
CA THR A 184 -18.62 4.02 -6.59
C THR A 184 -19.73 4.94 -7.11
N ILE A 185 -19.38 6.00 -7.85
CA ILE A 185 -20.33 7.05 -8.29
C ILE A 185 -20.59 7.02 -9.81
N SER A 186 -19.83 6.25 -10.57
CA SER A 186 -20.01 6.04 -12.01
C SER A 186 -20.69 4.71 -12.32
#